data_AF-A0A3C1H0Q8-F1
#
_entry.id   AF-A0A3C1H0Q8-F1
#
_cell.length_a   1.000
_cell.length_b   1.000
_cell.length_c   1.000
_cell.angle_alpha   90.00
_cell.angle_beta   90.00
_cell.angle_gamma   90.00
#
_symmetry.space_group_name_H-M   'P 1'
#
loop_
_entity.id
_entity.type
_entity.pdbx_description
1 polymer ?
#
loop_
_entity_poly.entity_id
_entity_poly.type
_entity_poly.pdbx_seq_one_letter_code
_entity_poly.pdbx_strand_id
1 'polypeptide(L)'
;EVFGAEYANNHLVDITTLPNFNAGSWTRGGDGSFNYSKNGNNPLKFTVEGKGILLLFKSNSSGMGTVNVNVNGKTNKVTSNLQWTWGGQDGDVGYYQPNSETLNVEISSADNGTFVLYGIAVIQ
;
A
#
# COMPACT_ATOMS: atom_id res chain seq x y z
N GLU A 1 3.07 28.07 8.99
CA GLU A 1 3.44 26.66 8.71
C GLU A 1 2.61 26.18 7.54
N VAL A 2 3.24 25.64 6.50
CA VAL A 2 2.53 25.10 5.33
C VAL A 2 2.09 23.69 5.69
N PHE A 3 0.78 23.44 5.79
CA PHE A 3 0.26 22.08 5.85
C PHE A 3 0.77 21.32 4.62
N GLY A 4 1.42 20.18 4.83
CA GLY A 4 1.77 19.25 3.76
C GLY A 4 3.22 19.23 3.26
N ALA A 5 4.16 19.94 3.91
CA ALA A 5 5.59 19.84 3.56
C ALA A 5 6.13 18.40 3.73
N GLU A 6 5.57 17.62 4.65
CA GLU A 6 5.88 16.19 4.84
C GLU A 6 5.48 15.29 3.67
N TYR A 7 4.57 15.74 2.78
CA TYR A 7 4.19 14.98 1.57
C TYR A 7 4.94 15.44 0.32
N ALA A 8 5.66 16.57 0.37
CA ALA A 8 6.30 17.19 -0.79
C ALA A 8 7.50 16.39 -1.35
N ASN A 9 8.12 15.55 -0.51
CA ASN A 9 9.27 14.71 -0.88
C ASN A 9 8.90 13.21 -1.00
N ASN A 10 7.61 12.89 -1.01
CA ASN A 10 7.15 11.52 -1.20
C ASN A 10 7.52 11.07 -2.62
N HIS A 11 8.38 10.06 -2.71
CA HIS A 11 8.73 9.45 -3.97
C HIS A 11 8.10 8.06 -4.04
N LEU A 12 7.63 7.69 -5.23
CA LEU A 12 7.31 6.31 -5.52
C LEU A 12 8.59 5.48 -5.38
N VAL A 13 8.51 4.41 -4.62
CA VAL A 13 9.65 3.52 -4.38
C VAL A 13 9.47 2.25 -5.17
N ASP A 14 10.54 1.79 -5.84
CA ASP A 14 10.59 0.43 -6.34
C ASP A 14 10.80 -0.54 -5.18
N ILE A 15 9.68 -1.00 -4.61
CA ILE A 15 9.67 -1.88 -3.45
C ILE A 15 10.38 -3.22 -3.70
N THR A 16 10.59 -3.61 -4.96
CA THR A 16 11.32 -4.85 -5.28
C THR A 16 12.81 -4.78 -4.98
N THR A 17 13.35 -3.56 -4.85
CA THR A 17 14.74 -3.31 -4.47
C THR A 17 14.93 -3.11 -2.97
N LEU A 18 13.84 -3.05 -2.20
CA LEU A 18 13.91 -2.79 -0.77
C LEU A 18 14.36 -4.03 0.03
N PRO A 19 15.02 -3.82 1.18
CA PRO A 19 15.36 -4.92 2.08
C PRO A 19 14.14 -5.75 2.47
N ASN A 20 14.33 -7.05 2.66
CA ASN A 20 13.29 -8.01 3.05
C ASN A 20 12.07 -8.04 2.11
N PHE A 21 12.22 -7.58 0.86
CA PHE A 21 11.14 -7.65 -0.10
C PHE A 21 10.70 -9.10 -0.33
N ASN A 22 9.40 -9.33 -0.19
CA ASN A 22 8.75 -10.59 -0.53
C ASN A 22 7.35 -10.28 -1.04
N ALA A 23 7.03 -10.71 -2.26
CA ALA A 23 5.70 -10.45 -2.84
C ALA A 23 4.56 -11.23 -2.14
N GLY A 24 4.88 -12.24 -1.34
CA GLY A 24 3.88 -13.08 -0.68
C GLY A 24 2.97 -13.76 -1.70
N SER A 25 1.66 -13.61 -1.53
CA SER A 25 0.64 -14.07 -2.47
C SER A 25 0.29 -13.05 -3.56
N TRP A 26 0.99 -11.91 -3.63
CA TRP A 26 0.74 -10.91 -4.66
C TRP A 26 1.38 -11.32 -5.99
N THR A 27 0.64 -11.13 -7.06
CA THR A 27 1.08 -11.44 -8.43
C THR A 27 1.47 -10.16 -9.14
N ARG A 28 2.62 -10.15 -9.81
CA ARG A 28 3.06 -8.98 -10.57
C ARG A 28 2.38 -8.95 -11.94
N GLY A 29 1.67 -7.87 -12.25
CA GLY A 29 1.11 -7.60 -13.57
C GLY A 29 2.20 -7.19 -14.58
N GLY A 30 1.90 -7.31 -15.87
CA GLY A 30 2.83 -6.91 -16.95
C GLY A 30 3.13 -5.41 -17.00
N ASP A 31 2.28 -4.59 -16.36
CA ASP A 31 2.44 -3.15 -16.17
C ASP A 31 3.24 -2.79 -14.89
N GLY A 32 3.75 -3.79 -14.17
CA GLY A 32 4.49 -3.60 -12.92
C GLY A 32 3.61 -3.50 -11.67
N SER A 33 2.28 -3.53 -11.81
CA SER A 33 1.35 -3.55 -10.68
C SER A 33 1.48 -4.82 -9.85
N PHE A 34 1.13 -4.73 -8.56
CA PHE A 34 0.92 -5.91 -7.71
C PHE A 34 -0.57 -6.15 -7.58
N ASN A 35 -1.01 -7.31 -8.04
CA ASN A 35 -2.39 -7.74 -8.02
C ASN A 35 -2.58 -8.78 -6.94
N TYR A 36 -3.60 -8.55 -6.13
CA TYR A 36 -4.07 -9.51 -5.16
C TYR A 36 -5.46 -10.01 -5.55
N SER A 37 -5.61 -11.32 -5.67
CA SER A 37 -6.88 -12.00 -5.85
C SER A 37 -7.30 -12.73 -4.58
N LYS A 38 -8.60 -12.68 -4.27
CA LYS A 38 -9.35 -13.51 -3.32
C LYS A 38 -8.57 -14.74 -2.79
N ASN A 39 -8.20 -14.73 -1.49
CA ASN A 39 -7.60 -15.83 -0.70
C ASN A 39 -6.06 -16.04 -0.70
N GLY A 40 -5.24 -15.05 -1.05
CA GLY A 40 -3.79 -15.10 -0.78
C GLY A 40 -3.42 -15.04 0.72
N ASN A 41 -2.84 -16.10 1.27
CA ASN A 41 -2.56 -16.18 2.72
C ASN A 41 -1.25 -15.50 3.16
N ASN A 42 -0.38 -15.09 2.21
CA ASN A 42 0.92 -14.52 2.54
C ASN A 42 0.98 -13.02 2.21
N PRO A 43 1.34 -12.15 3.19
CA PRO A 43 1.47 -10.73 2.95
C PRO A 43 2.66 -10.41 2.03
N LEU A 44 2.54 -9.30 1.29
CA LEU A 44 3.69 -8.61 0.71
C LEU A 44 4.48 -7.96 1.85
N LYS A 45 5.80 -8.11 1.85
CA LYS A 45 6.69 -7.59 2.89
C LYS A 45 7.82 -6.76 2.30
N PHE A 46 8.28 -5.78 3.04
CA PHE A 46 9.54 -5.06 2.82
C PHE A 46 9.90 -4.23 4.05
N THR A 47 11.13 -3.72 4.09
CA THR A 47 11.61 -2.79 5.11
C THR A 47 12.06 -1.49 4.45
N VAL A 48 11.73 -0.34 5.05
CA VAL A 48 12.15 0.98 4.55
C VAL A 48 12.27 2.00 5.68
N GLU A 49 13.12 3.01 5.53
CA GLU A 49 13.18 4.15 6.44
C GLU A 49 12.14 5.22 6.05
N GLY A 50 11.34 5.66 7.03
CA GLY A 50 10.41 6.76 6.84
C GLY A 50 9.46 6.95 8.00
N LYS A 51 8.58 7.95 7.85
CA LYS A 51 7.47 8.26 8.75
C LYS A 51 6.18 7.52 8.39
N GLY A 52 6.03 7.05 7.16
CA GLY A 52 4.77 6.48 6.72
C GLY A 52 4.78 5.89 5.33
N ILE A 53 3.66 5.27 4.98
CA ILE A 53 3.44 4.54 3.74
C ILE A 53 2.10 5.00 3.16
N LEU A 54 2.11 5.44 1.90
CA LEU A 54 0.92 5.72 1.10
C LEU A 54 0.82 4.71 -0.03
N LEU A 55 -0.36 4.11 -0.18
CA LEU A 55 -0.64 3.14 -1.24
C LEU A 55 -1.28 3.87 -2.41
N LEU A 56 -0.80 3.61 -3.63
CA LEU A 56 -1.50 4.01 -4.85
C LEU A 56 -2.12 2.76 -5.47
N PHE A 57 -3.42 2.79 -5.70
CA PHE A 57 -4.19 1.61 -6.07
C PHE A 57 -5.30 1.94 -7.07
N LYS A 58 -5.84 0.90 -7.71
CA LYS A 58 -7.07 1.01 -8.48
C LYS A 58 -8.24 1.12 -7.53
N SER A 59 -9.17 2.04 -7.76
CA SER A 59 -10.44 2.12 -7.03
C SER A 59 -11.64 1.95 -7.96
N ASN A 60 -12.70 1.34 -7.45
CA ASN A 60 -13.98 1.24 -8.14
C ASN A 60 -15.11 1.12 -7.12
N SER A 61 -16.35 1.40 -7.52
CA SER A 61 -17.55 1.30 -6.69
C SER A 61 -18.04 -0.14 -6.45
N SER A 62 -17.39 -1.16 -7.06
CA SER A 62 -17.72 -2.58 -6.85
C SER A 62 -16.57 -3.51 -7.22
N GLY A 63 -16.58 -4.72 -6.66
CA GLY A 63 -15.61 -5.81 -6.96
C GLY A 63 -14.21 -5.62 -6.39
N MET A 64 -13.96 -4.47 -5.75
CA MET A 64 -12.70 -4.10 -5.14
C MET A 64 -12.64 -4.50 -3.67
N GLY A 65 -11.43 -4.74 -3.16
CA GLY A 65 -11.18 -5.26 -1.82
C GLY A 65 -10.53 -4.26 -0.87
N THR A 66 -10.23 -4.76 0.31
CA THR A 66 -9.55 -4.04 1.39
C THR A 66 -8.25 -4.75 1.72
N VAL A 67 -7.19 -3.99 2.02
CA VAL A 67 -5.93 -4.52 2.54
C VAL A 67 -5.71 -4.07 3.98
N ASN A 68 -5.06 -4.92 4.75
CA ASN A 68 -4.44 -4.56 6.03
C ASN A 68 -3.00 -4.12 5.73
N VAL A 69 -2.65 -2.92 6.18
CA VAL A 69 -1.27 -2.41 6.18
C VAL A 69 -0.78 -2.48 7.61
N ASN A 70 0.08 -3.45 7.90
CA ASN A 70 0.73 -3.61 9.19
C ASN A 70 2.14 -3.01 9.11
N VAL A 71 2.43 -2.05 9.98
CA VAL A 71 3.77 -1.48 10.13
C VAL A 71 4.20 -1.62 11.59
N ASN A 72 5.27 -2.37 11.82
CA ASN A 72 5.82 -2.61 13.16
C ASN A 72 4.77 -3.08 14.19
N GLY A 73 3.80 -3.90 13.77
CA GLY A 73 2.73 -4.45 14.62
C GLY A 73 1.46 -3.60 14.70
N LYS A 74 1.43 -2.39 14.10
CA LYS A 74 0.26 -1.53 14.03
C LYS A 74 -0.44 -1.70 12.69
N THR A 75 -1.72 -2.05 12.71
CA THR A 75 -2.50 -2.35 11.50
C THR A 75 -3.54 -1.29 11.21
N ASN A 76 -3.52 -0.75 10.00
CA ASN A 76 -4.60 0.06 9.43
C ASN A 76 -5.22 -0.65 8.22
N LYS A 77 -6.40 -0.21 7.81
CA LYS A 77 -7.10 -0.73 6.63
C LYS A 77 -7.15 0.32 5.53
N VAL A 78 -6.88 -0.10 4.30
CA VAL A 78 -7.06 0.72 3.10
C VAL A 78 -8.06 0.01 2.18
N THR A 79 -9.17 0.69 1.87
CA THR A 79 -10.23 0.16 1.01
C THR A 79 -10.11 0.72 -0.40
N SER A 80 -10.18 -0.17 -1.40
CA SER A 80 -10.25 0.23 -2.82
C SER A 80 -11.68 0.26 -3.36
N ASN A 81 -12.67 -0.13 -2.54
CA ASN A 81 -14.07 -0.05 -2.88
C ASN A 81 -14.63 1.34 -2.49
N LEU A 82 -14.55 2.29 -3.42
CA LEU A 82 -14.90 3.70 -3.19
C LEU A 82 -16.11 4.10 -4.03
N GLN A 83 -17.19 4.54 -3.37
CA GLN A 83 -18.51 4.77 -3.98
C GLN A 83 -18.51 5.78 -5.14
N TRP A 84 -17.53 6.67 -5.19
CA TRP A 84 -17.45 7.79 -6.16
C TRP A 84 -16.40 7.58 -7.25
N THR A 85 -15.95 6.33 -7.45
CA THR A 85 -14.86 6.00 -8.37
C THR A 85 -15.32 5.08 -9.49
N TRP A 86 -14.84 5.35 -10.71
CA TRP A 86 -15.22 4.61 -11.94
C TRP A 86 -14.06 3.79 -12.50
N GLY A 87 -13.21 3.21 -11.64
CA GLY A 87 -12.07 2.38 -12.08
C GLY A 87 -10.73 3.10 -12.17
N GLY A 88 -10.63 4.32 -11.62
CA GLY A 88 -9.43 5.17 -11.68
C GLY A 88 -8.34 4.78 -10.68
N GLN A 89 -7.24 5.53 -10.70
CA GLN A 89 -6.20 5.46 -9.69
C GLN A 89 -6.55 6.36 -8.51
N ASP A 90 -6.35 5.85 -7.31
CA ASP A 90 -6.56 6.53 -6.04
C ASP A 90 -5.38 6.29 -5.10
N GLY A 91 -5.34 7.00 -3.98
CA GLY A 91 -4.32 6.79 -2.98
C GLY A 91 -4.79 7.10 -1.56
N ASP A 92 -4.29 6.31 -0.61
CA ASP A 92 -4.64 6.45 0.80
C ASP A 92 -3.45 6.11 1.70
N VAL A 93 -3.44 6.70 2.89
CA VAL A 93 -2.38 6.51 3.88
C VAL A 93 -2.58 5.16 4.56
N GLY A 94 -1.68 4.22 4.27
CA GLY A 94 -1.63 2.93 4.95
C GLY A 94 -1.05 3.04 6.36
N TYR A 95 -0.09 3.94 6.58
CA TYR A 95 0.50 4.16 7.90
C TYR A 95 1.19 5.52 7.99
N TYR A 96 1.17 6.13 9.17
CA TYR A 96 1.93 7.33 9.47
C TYR A 96 2.31 7.39 10.96
N GLN A 97 3.48 7.93 11.23
CA GLN A 97 3.97 8.26 12.56
C GLN A 97 4.80 9.56 12.53
N PRO A 98 4.95 10.27 13.67
CA PRO A 98 5.63 11.57 13.68
C PRO A 98 7.13 11.52 13.34
N ASN A 99 7.81 10.43 13.70
CA ASN A 99 9.27 10.31 13.58
C ASN A 99 9.65 9.30 12.51
N SER A 100 10.71 9.59 11.74
CA SER A 100 11.25 8.64 10.78
C SER A 100 11.98 7.52 11.49
N GLU A 101 11.63 6.28 11.16
CA GLU A 101 12.25 5.07 11.72
C GLU A 101 12.23 3.94 10.67
N THR A 102 12.87 2.82 11.00
CA THR A 102 12.74 1.59 10.22
C THR A 102 11.31 1.06 10.28
N LEU A 103 10.63 1.06 9.13
CA LEU A 103 9.28 0.53 8.96
C LEU A 103 9.36 -0.90 8.41
N ASN A 104 8.94 -1.89 9.20
CA ASN A 104 8.70 -3.24 8.71
C ASN A 104 7.26 -3.34 8.24
N VAL A 105 7.07 -3.35 6.93
CA VAL A 105 5.76 -3.25 6.29
C VAL A 105 5.29 -4.63 5.85
N GLU A 106 4.05 -4.98 6.20
CA GLU A 106 3.34 -6.14 5.70
C GLU A 106 1.98 -5.72 5.15
N ILE A 107 1.68 -6.09 3.90
CA ILE A 107 0.40 -5.81 3.24
C ILE A 107 -0.30 -7.13 2.90
N SER A 108 -1.40 -7.39 3.58
CA SER A 108 -2.26 -8.57 3.37
C SER A 108 -3.67 -8.14 2.98
N SER A 109 -4.44 -9.06 2.40
CA SER A 109 -5.87 -8.80 2.24
C SER A 109 -6.58 -8.81 3.59
N ALA A 110 -7.63 -7.99 3.65
CA ALA A 110 -8.58 -8.00 4.75
C ALA A 110 -9.90 -8.67 4.36
N ASP A 111 -10.16 -8.86 3.06
CA ASP A 111 -11.38 -9.45 2.52
C ASP A 111 -11.13 -10.22 1.20
N ASN A 112 -12.23 -10.67 0.60
CA ASN A 112 -12.24 -11.48 -0.61
C ASN A 112 -12.27 -10.65 -1.92
N GLY A 113 -12.17 -9.33 -1.83
CA GLY A 113 -12.18 -8.45 -3.00
C GLY A 113 -10.85 -8.45 -3.75
N THR A 114 -10.86 -7.87 -4.95
CA THR A 114 -9.61 -7.67 -5.73
C THR A 114 -8.95 -6.38 -5.30
N PHE A 115 -7.63 -6.40 -5.09
CA PHE A 115 -6.86 -5.18 -4.84
C PHE A 115 -5.72 -5.09 -5.85
N VAL A 116 -5.63 -3.95 -6.54
CA VAL A 116 -4.56 -3.67 -7.51
C VAL A 116 -3.72 -2.52 -6.98
N LEU A 117 -2.50 -2.82 -6.58
CA LEU A 117 -1.53 -1.86 -6.06
C LEU A 117 -0.61 -1.43 -7.21
N TYR A 118 -0.68 -0.16 -7.58
CA TYR A 118 0.17 0.43 -8.62
C TYR A 118 1.52 0.88 -8.07
N GLY A 119 1.58 1.26 -6.80
CA GLY A 119 2.83 1.69 -6.20
C GLY A 119 2.70 2.03 -4.72
N ILE A 120 3.85 2.24 -4.11
CA ILE A 120 3.97 2.68 -2.73
C ILE A 120 4.84 3.92 -2.71
N ALA A 121 4.35 4.96 -2.02
CA ALA A 121 5.13 6.13 -1.68
C ALA A 121 5.51 6.09 -0.21
N VAL A 122 6.75 6.48 0.10
CA VAL A 122 7.26 6.55 1.48
C VAL A 122 7.24 8.01 1.93
N ILE A 123 6.65 8.25 3.10
CA ILE A 123 6.60 9.55 3.76
C ILE A 123 7.88 9.73 4.58
N GLN A 124 8.56 10.88 4.47
CA GLN A 124 9.86 11.16 5.11
C GLN A 124 9.74 12.10 6.30
#